data_AF-A0AA40M2R2-F1
#
_entry.id   AF-A0AA40M2R2-F1
#
_cell.length_a   1.000
_cell.length_b   1.000
_cell.length_c   1.000
_cell.angle_alpha   90.00
_cell.angle_beta   90.00
_cell.angle_gamma   90.00
#
_symmetry.space_group_name_H-M   'P 1'
#
loop_
_entity.id
_entity.type
_entity.pdbx_description
1 polymer ?
#
loop_
_entity_poly.entity_id
_entity_poly.type
_entity_poly.pdbx_seq_one_letter_code
_entity_poly.pdbx_strand_id
1 'polypeptide(L)'
;MNLTINHTQQINYINKTIINKKNDNFDSVLDDKKISEEEDKIFYELYKKSHMMHTAFSSVEEAKKHRISFPPSTAPGIVRRAWRQLMENASPEEKSMLDFLGDRFMDKLREKKFNMPNDLNGYINFMTDIKDYLELHYHNVSGISNEFYERIMNNVNKFENELKKYK
;
A
#
# COMPACT_ATOMS: atom_id res chain seq x y z
N MET A 1 -10.36 3.62 65.37
CA MET A 1 -10.35 4.57 64.24
C MET A 1 -9.04 5.33 64.32
N ASN A 2 -8.09 5.03 63.44
CA ASN A 2 -6.89 5.83 63.16
C ASN A 2 -6.38 5.37 61.79
N LEU A 3 -6.50 6.26 60.80
CA LEU A 3 -6.02 6.05 59.44
C LEU A 3 -4.54 6.45 59.41
N THR A 4 -3.65 5.47 59.30
CA THR A 4 -2.21 5.70 59.10
C THR A 4 -1.88 5.45 57.63
N ILE A 5 -1.42 6.50 56.95
CA ILE A 5 -0.96 6.50 55.56
C ILE A 5 0.45 5.90 55.54
N ASN A 6 0.63 4.73 54.93
CA ASN A 6 1.95 4.18 54.65
C ASN A 6 2.34 4.47 53.20
N HIS A 7 3.42 5.23 53.05
CA HIS A 7 4.13 5.48 51.80
C HIS A 7 4.49 4.16 51.10
N THR A 8 3.89 3.91 49.93
CA THR A 8 4.34 2.84 49.05
C THR A 8 5.62 3.30 48.35
N GLN A 9 6.69 2.56 48.64
CA GLN A 9 8.03 2.70 48.08
C GLN A 9 8.00 2.57 46.55
N GLN A 10 8.76 3.45 45.87
CA GLN A 10 9.09 3.35 44.46
C GLN A 10 9.79 2.01 44.19
N ILE A 11 9.16 1.17 43.37
CA ILE A 11 9.81 -0.04 42.85
C ILE A 11 10.67 0.38 41.66
N ASN A 12 11.98 0.48 41.92
CA ASN A 12 13.03 0.55 40.92
C ASN A 12 13.00 -0.71 40.04
N TYR A 13 12.57 -0.56 38.78
CA TYR A 13 12.86 -1.58 37.77
C TYR A 13 14.28 -1.39 37.26
N ILE A 14 15.19 -2.12 37.92
CA ILE A 14 16.55 -2.36 37.45
C ILE A 14 16.48 -3.01 36.08
N ASN A 15 17.07 -2.34 35.10
CA ASN A 15 17.45 -2.84 33.79
C ASN A 15 18.10 -4.22 33.91
N LYS A 16 17.35 -5.28 33.57
CA LYS A 16 17.93 -6.53 33.10
C LYS A 16 17.85 -6.53 31.58
N THR A 17 19.02 -6.28 31.00
CA THR A 17 19.44 -6.57 29.63
C THR A 17 18.77 -7.84 29.11
N ILE A 18 17.68 -7.68 28.39
CA ILE A 18 17.31 -8.61 27.32
C ILE A 18 17.91 -7.98 26.08
N ILE A 19 19.06 -8.52 25.65
CA ILE A 19 19.55 -8.33 24.29
C ILE A 19 18.54 -9.05 23.41
N ASN A 20 17.40 -8.41 23.15
CA ASN A 20 16.53 -8.81 22.07
C ASN A 20 17.29 -8.41 20.81
N LYS A 21 17.80 -9.39 20.07
CA LYS A 21 17.83 -9.25 18.62
C LYS A 21 16.42 -8.82 18.24
N LYS A 22 16.22 -7.52 17.99
CA LYS A 22 15.01 -7.04 17.35
C LYS A 22 14.89 -7.86 16.08
N ASN A 23 13.89 -8.73 16.05
CA ASN A 23 13.47 -9.32 14.80
C ASN A 23 12.84 -8.16 14.05
N ASP A 24 13.63 -7.43 13.26
CA ASP A 24 13.13 -6.30 12.46
C ASP A 24 11.92 -6.72 11.60
N ASN A 25 11.85 -8.01 11.23
CA ASN A 25 10.71 -8.63 10.56
C ASN A 25 9.43 -8.76 11.40
N PHE A 26 9.51 -8.88 12.72
CA PHE A 26 8.30 -9.01 13.56
C PHE A 26 7.67 -7.63 13.82
N ASP A 27 8.51 -6.62 14.06
CA ASP A 27 8.08 -5.23 14.23
C ASP A 27 7.50 -4.70 12.90
N SER A 28 8.11 -4.99 11.75
CA SER A 28 7.60 -4.57 10.44
C SER A 28 6.27 -5.22 10.05
N VAL A 29 6.05 -6.50 10.42
CA VAL A 29 4.76 -7.20 10.21
C VAL A 29 3.66 -6.64 11.10
N LEU A 30 3.98 -6.30 12.36
CA LEU A 30 3.05 -5.63 13.27
C LEU A 30 2.68 -4.23 12.77
N ASP A 31 3.65 -3.50 12.24
CA ASP A 31 3.42 -2.19 11.63
C ASP A 31 2.56 -2.30 10.36
N ASP A 32 2.81 -3.25 9.46
CA ASP A 32 1.98 -3.41 8.25
C ASP A 32 0.53 -3.81 8.56
N LYS A 33 0.30 -4.62 9.60
CA LYS A 33 -1.06 -4.95 10.03
C LYS A 33 -1.82 -3.71 10.49
N LYS A 34 -1.20 -2.87 11.30
CA LYS A 34 -1.81 -1.61 11.76
C LYS A 34 -2.09 -0.67 10.59
N ILE A 35 -1.12 -0.53 9.67
CA ILE A 35 -1.29 0.24 8.44
C ILE A 35 -2.44 -0.31 7.61
N SER A 36 -2.56 -1.64 7.50
CA SER A 36 -3.63 -2.29 6.75
C SER A 36 -5.02 -1.95 7.29
N GLU A 37 -5.17 -1.92 8.62
CA GLU A 37 -6.42 -1.53 9.29
C GLU A 37 -6.74 -0.04 9.08
N GLU A 38 -5.73 0.83 9.07
CA GLU A 38 -5.88 2.26 8.79
C GLU A 38 -6.33 2.50 7.33
N GLU A 39 -5.69 1.84 6.37
CA GLU A 39 -6.04 1.98 4.94
C GLU A 39 -7.43 1.38 4.63
N ASP A 40 -7.85 0.31 5.31
CA ASP A 40 -9.22 -0.23 5.19
C ASP A 40 -10.26 0.79 5.66
N LYS A 41 -10.00 1.49 6.78
CA LYS A 41 -10.90 2.55 7.29
C LYS A 41 -10.97 3.72 6.32
N ILE A 42 -9.83 4.19 5.81
CA ILE A 42 -9.79 5.30 4.83
C ILE A 42 -10.60 4.93 3.59
N PHE A 43 -10.40 3.73 3.06
CA PHE A 43 -11.16 3.25 1.91
C PHE A 43 -12.68 3.22 2.18
N TYR A 44 -13.09 2.72 3.35
CA TYR A 44 -14.50 2.66 3.72
C TYR A 44 -15.13 4.04 3.88
N GLU A 45 -14.41 5.01 4.43
CA GLU A 45 -14.91 6.39 4.54
C GLU A 45 -15.02 7.08 3.18
N LEU A 46 -14.07 6.85 2.26
CA LEU A 46 -14.18 7.32 0.87
C LEU A 46 -15.39 6.70 0.17
N TYR A 47 -15.59 5.39 0.36
CA TYR A 47 -16.73 4.64 -0.16
C TYR A 47 -18.07 5.23 0.30
N LYS A 48 -18.23 5.49 1.61
CA LYS A 48 -19.43 6.16 2.13
C LYS A 48 -19.66 7.52 1.49
N LYS A 49 -18.62 8.33 1.29
CA LYS A 49 -18.77 9.68 0.74
C LYS A 49 -19.17 9.68 -0.74
N SER A 50 -18.77 8.66 -1.48
CA SER A 50 -19.15 8.50 -2.89
C SER A 50 -20.64 8.14 -3.01
N HIS A 51 -21.44 9.03 -3.61
CA HIS A 51 -22.87 8.78 -3.85
C HIS A 51 -23.16 7.56 -4.74
N MET A 52 -22.14 6.99 -5.39
CA MET A 52 -22.27 5.87 -6.32
C MET A 52 -22.58 4.52 -5.63
N MET A 53 -22.39 4.39 -4.32
CA MET A 53 -22.46 3.06 -3.66
C MET A 53 -22.97 3.06 -2.22
N HIS A 54 -23.67 4.11 -1.76
CA HIS A 54 -24.24 4.17 -0.40
C HIS A 54 -25.16 2.97 -0.04
N THR A 55 -25.61 2.19 -1.03
CA THR A 55 -26.55 1.07 -0.89
C THR A 55 -25.99 -0.30 -1.24
N ALA A 56 -24.74 -0.42 -1.73
CA ALA A 56 -24.26 -1.68 -2.32
C ALA A 56 -23.62 -2.65 -1.32
N PHE A 57 -23.00 -2.17 -0.23
CA PHE A 57 -22.27 -3.02 0.73
C PHE A 57 -22.51 -2.54 2.18
N SER A 58 -22.72 -3.49 3.08
CA SER A 58 -23.13 -3.25 4.47
C SER A 58 -21.94 -3.19 5.45
N SER A 59 -20.74 -3.61 5.04
CA SER A 59 -19.53 -3.60 5.88
C SER A 59 -18.23 -3.34 5.10
N VAL A 60 -17.14 -3.08 5.84
CA VAL A 60 -15.78 -2.92 5.29
C VAL A 60 -15.35 -4.18 4.55
N GLU A 61 -15.61 -5.35 5.12
CA GLU A 61 -15.24 -6.66 4.59
C GLU A 61 -15.95 -6.93 3.26
N GLU A 62 -17.23 -6.58 3.17
CA GLU A 62 -18.01 -6.73 1.95
C GLU A 62 -17.51 -5.78 0.85
N ALA A 63 -17.19 -4.53 1.20
CA ALA A 63 -16.59 -3.57 0.27
C ALA A 63 -15.21 -4.04 -0.22
N LYS A 64 -14.39 -4.64 0.66
CA LYS A 64 -13.06 -5.17 0.29
C LYS A 64 -13.13 -6.30 -0.73
N LYS A 65 -14.16 -7.16 -0.64
CA LYS A 65 -14.35 -8.29 -1.57
C LYS A 65 -14.69 -7.82 -2.99
N HIS A 66 -15.39 -6.71 -3.11
CA HIS A 66 -15.85 -6.17 -4.39
C HIS A 66 -14.98 -5.03 -4.92
N ARG A 67 -13.88 -4.71 -4.24
CA ARG A 67 -12.92 -3.70 -4.69
C ARG A 67 -12.16 -4.20 -5.92
N ILE A 68 -12.40 -3.58 -7.06
CA ILE A 68 -11.67 -3.82 -8.32
C ILE A 68 -10.82 -2.60 -8.62
N SER A 69 -9.80 -2.33 -7.79
CA SER A 69 -8.84 -1.25 -8.05
C SER A 69 -7.45 -1.60 -7.54
N PHE A 70 -6.44 -0.99 -8.16
CA PHE A 70 -5.06 -1.12 -7.70
C PHE A 70 -4.80 -0.26 -6.45
N PRO A 71 -3.94 -0.73 -5.52
CA PRO A 71 -3.53 -2.12 -5.35
C PRO A 71 -4.71 -2.95 -4.83
N PRO A 72 -4.82 -4.26 -5.08
CA PRO A 72 -5.94 -5.07 -4.59
C PRO A 72 -6.08 -4.99 -3.06
N SER A 73 -7.27 -5.32 -2.53
CA SER A 73 -7.52 -5.32 -1.07
C SER A 73 -6.66 -6.34 -0.29
N THR A 74 -6.05 -7.28 -1.00
CA THR A 74 -5.10 -8.28 -0.47
C THR A 74 -3.65 -7.81 -0.47
N ALA A 75 -3.34 -6.66 -1.04
CA ALA A 75 -1.99 -6.09 -1.00
C ALA A 75 -1.63 -5.66 0.44
N PRO A 76 -0.33 -5.73 0.82
CA PRO A 76 0.15 -5.20 2.10
C PRO A 76 -0.33 -3.77 2.34
N GLY A 77 -0.53 -3.42 3.61
CA GLY A 77 -0.98 -2.08 4.00
C GLY A 77 -0.05 -1.00 3.47
N ILE A 78 1.26 -1.22 3.56
CA ILE A 78 2.31 -0.33 3.06
C ILE A 78 2.15 -0.06 1.57
N VAL A 79 1.85 -1.08 0.76
CA VAL A 79 1.69 -0.94 -0.69
C VAL A 79 0.45 -0.10 -1.01
N ARG A 80 -0.66 -0.36 -0.30
CA ARG A 80 -1.91 0.42 -0.43
C ARG A 80 -1.70 1.89 -0.05
N ARG A 81 -1.00 2.12 1.07
CA ARG A 81 -0.63 3.45 1.54
C ARG A 81 0.24 4.20 0.53
N ALA A 82 1.31 3.58 0.05
CA ALA A 82 2.22 4.18 -0.92
C ALA A 82 1.48 4.62 -2.19
N TRP A 83 0.60 3.78 -2.71
CA TRP A 83 -0.21 4.12 -3.89
C TRP A 83 -1.19 5.27 -3.61
N ARG A 84 -1.92 5.21 -2.49
CA ARG A 84 -2.84 6.28 -2.10
C ARG A 84 -2.12 7.62 -1.96
N GLN A 85 -0.98 7.65 -1.28
CA GLN A 85 -0.19 8.86 -1.09
C GLN A 85 0.33 9.41 -2.42
N LEU A 86 0.77 8.55 -3.33
CA LEU A 86 1.14 8.95 -4.68
C LEU A 86 -0.04 9.61 -5.41
N MET A 87 -1.22 8.98 -5.37
CA MET A 87 -2.44 9.50 -5.97
C MET A 87 -2.87 10.85 -5.36
N GLU A 88 -2.85 10.99 -4.04
CA GLU A 88 -3.26 12.22 -3.35
C GLU A 88 -2.38 13.42 -3.72
N ASN A 89 -1.08 13.18 -3.90
CA ASN A 89 -0.08 14.22 -4.20
C ASN A 89 0.11 14.51 -5.69
N ALA A 90 -0.45 13.68 -6.56
CA ALA A 90 -0.32 13.82 -8.01
C ALA A 90 -1.10 15.01 -8.58
N SER A 91 -0.56 15.62 -9.65
CA SER A 91 -1.29 16.59 -10.47
C SER A 91 -2.52 15.94 -11.13
N PRO A 92 -3.49 16.71 -11.65
CA PRO A 92 -4.62 16.15 -12.40
C PRO A 92 -4.18 15.26 -13.59
N GLU A 93 -3.17 15.69 -14.34
CA GLU A 93 -2.62 14.92 -15.46
C GLU A 93 -1.92 13.64 -15.00
N GLU A 94 -1.21 13.70 -13.87
CA GLU A 94 -0.56 12.54 -13.28
C GLU A 94 -1.58 11.55 -12.73
N LYS A 95 -2.65 12.02 -12.09
CA LYS A 95 -3.76 11.16 -11.63
C LYS A 95 -4.35 10.35 -12.77
N SER A 96 -4.65 10.98 -13.90
CA SER A 96 -5.14 10.27 -15.08
C SER A 96 -4.16 9.20 -15.57
N MET A 97 -2.86 9.47 -15.49
CA MET A 97 -1.83 8.49 -15.85
C MET A 97 -1.73 7.34 -14.84
N LEU A 98 -1.84 7.65 -13.55
CA LEU A 98 -1.84 6.67 -12.48
C LEU A 98 -3.08 5.79 -12.50
N ASP A 99 -4.25 6.33 -12.84
CA ASP A 99 -5.47 5.54 -13.06
C ASP A 99 -5.28 4.54 -14.20
N PHE A 100 -4.76 5.00 -15.35
CA PHE A 100 -4.40 4.12 -16.46
C PHE A 100 -3.40 3.03 -16.05
N LEU A 101 -2.35 3.39 -15.31
CA LEU A 101 -1.36 2.43 -14.81
C LEU A 101 -1.96 1.46 -13.80
N GLY A 102 -2.87 1.92 -12.93
CA GLY A 102 -3.58 1.09 -11.96
C GLY A 102 -4.36 -0.04 -12.65
N ASP A 103 -5.05 0.25 -13.73
CA ASP A 103 -5.75 -0.76 -14.53
C ASP A 103 -4.77 -1.77 -15.14
N ARG A 104 -3.67 -1.28 -15.74
CA ARG A 104 -2.61 -2.14 -16.30
C ARG A 104 -1.96 -3.01 -15.23
N PHE A 105 -1.73 -2.48 -14.03
CA PHE A 105 -1.15 -3.24 -12.93
C PHE A 105 -2.10 -4.33 -12.47
N MET A 106 -3.40 -4.04 -12.39
CA MET A 106 -4.40 -5.06 -12.06
C MET A 106 -4.48 -6.16 -13.12
N ASP A 107 -4.39 -5.84 -14.42
CA ASP A 107 -4.31 -6.83 -15.50
C ASP A 107 -3.10 -7.75 -15.31
N LYS A 108 -1.91 -7.18 -15.11
CA LYS A 108 -0.67 -7.95 -14.91
C LYS A 108 -0.69 -8.76 -13.62
N LEU A 109 -1.30 -8.26 -12.55
CA LEU A 109 -1.51 -9.03 -11.32
C LEU A 109 -2.46 -10.22 -11.53
N ARG A 110 -3.54 -10.03 -12.30
CA ARG A 110 -4.49 -11.10 -12.63
C ARG A 110 -3.86 -12.22 -13.46
N GLU A 111 -2.93 -11.88 -14.36
CA GLU A 111 -2.13 -12.88 -15.10
C GLU A 111 -1.35 -13.82 -14.17
N LYS A 112 -0.91 -13.32 -13.00
CA LYS A 112 -0.17 -14.12 -12.01
C LYS A 112 -1.06 -15.09 -11.20
N LYS A 113 -2.40 -14.98 -11.29
CA LYS A 113 -3.38 -15.85 -10.59
C LYS A 113 -3.03 -16.07 -9.11
N PHE A 114 -2.57 -17.27 -8.75
CA PHE A 114 -2.23 -17.66 -7.37
C PHE A 114 -0.88 -17.11 -6.87
N ASN A 115 -0.05 -16.58 -7.78
CA ASN A 115 1.27 -16.02 -7.48
C ASN A 115 1.23 -14.48 -7.39
N MET A 116 0.11 -13.92 -6.95
CA MET A 116 0.04 -12.48 -6.68
C MET A 116 0.96 -12.12 -5.50
N PRO A 117 1.75 -11.04 -5.61
CA PRO A 117 2.55 -10.55 -4.50
C PRO A 117 1.69 -10.28 -3.26
N ASN A 118 2.19 -10.70 -2.10
CA ASN A 118 1.52 -10.52 -0.80
C ASN A 118 2.42 -9.86 0.25
N ASP A 119 3.60 -9.38 -0.16
CA ASP A 119 4.57 -8.68 0.68
C ASP A 119 5.22 -7.51 -0.09
N LEU A 120 5.96 -6.66 0.62
CA LEU A 120 6.60 -5.48 0.03
C LEU A 120 7.61 -5.86 -1.06
N ASN A 121 8.45 -6.88 -0.80
CA ASN A 121 9.48 -7.32 -1.75
C ASN A 121 8.87 -7.87 -3.04
N GLY A 122 7.78 -8.62 -2.95
CA GLY A 122 7.04 -9.11 -4.11
C GLY A 122 6.46 -7.97 -4.94
N TYR A 123 5.99 -6.89 -4.31
CA TYR A 123 5.54 -5.70 -5.03
C TYR A 123 6.70 -4.91 -5.65
N ILE A 124 7.86 -4.84 -5.01
CA ILE A 124 9.07 -4.24 -5.61
C ILE A 124 9.50 -5.04 -6.85
N ASN A 125 9.54 -6.38 -6.76
CA ASN A 125 9.85 -7.24 -7.91
C ASN A 125 8.79 -7.10 -9.03
N PHE A 126 7.51 -6.98 -8.66
CA PHE A 126 6.45 -6.69 -9.60
C PHE A 126 6.67 -5.36 -10.35
N MET A 127 7.23 -4.33 -9.70
CA MET A 127 7.57 -3.09 -10.38
C MET A 127 8.65 -3.30 -11.46
N THR A 128 9.59 -4.21 -11.25
CA THR A 128 10.57 -4.60 -12.29
C THR A 128 9.85 -5.25 -13.48
N ASP A 129 8.99 -6.24 -13.24
CA ASP A 129 8.22 -6.91 -14.31
C ASP A 129 7.36 -5.91 -15.12
N ILE A 130 6.78 -4.92 -14.43
CA ILE A 130 6.02 -3.85 -15.07
C ILE A 130 6.90 -2.99 -15.97
N LYS A 131 8.11 -2.63 -15.53
CA LYS A 131 9.02 -1.81 -16.35
C LYS A 131 9.43 -2.55 -17.61
N ASP A 132 9.77 -3.83 -17.50
CA ASP A 132 10.12 -4.68 -18.64
C ASP A 132 8.95 -4.78 -19.63
N TYR A 133 7.73 -4.93 -19.11
CA TYR A 133 6.51 -4.90 -19.93
C TYR A 133 6.32 -3.55 -20.62
N LEU A 134 6.48 -2.42 -19.92
CA LEU A 134 6.31 -1.11 -20.51
C LEU A 134 7.37 -0.82 -21.57
N GLU A 135 8.61 -1.22 -21.33
CA GLU A 135 9.69 -1.12 -22.30
C GLU A 135 9.34 -1.91 -23.57
N LEU A 136 8.92 -3.18 -23.44
CA LEU A 136 8.59 -4.01 -24.59
C LEU A 136 7.39 -3.50 -25.41
N HIS A 137 6.39 -2.92 -24.75
CA HIS A 137 5.10 -2.61 -25.38
C HIS A 137 4.84 -1.14 -25.69
N TYR A 138 5.69 -0.23 -25.18
CA TYR A 138 5.50 1.21 -25.35
C TYR A 138 6.75 1.95 -25.84
N HIS A 139 7.95 1.40 -25.65
CA HIS A 139 9.18 2.04 -26.12
C HIS A 139 9.40 1.79 -27.62
N ASN A 140 9.56 2.86 -28.41
CA ASN A 140 9.78 2.80 -29.87
C ASN A 140 8.69 2.02 -30.65
N VAL A 141 7.48 1.93 -30.11
CA VAL A 141 6.34 1.30 -30.78
C VAL A 141 5.66 2.29 -31.72
N SER A 142 5.40 1.87 -32.95
CA SER A 142 4.71 2.71 -33.95
C SER A 142 3.35 3.18 -33.43
N GLY A 143 3.09 4.49 -33.53
CA GLY A 143 1.87 5.12 -33.03
C GLY A 143 1.88 5.50 -31.54
N ILE A 144 2.96 5.19 -30.80
CA ILE A 144 3.16 5.63 -29.42
C ILE A 144 4.27 6.68 -29.41
N SER A 145 4.01 7.84 -28.80
CA SER A 145 5.03 8.88 -28.69
C SER A 145 6.04 8.54 -27.59
N ASN A 146 7.31 8.91 -27.80
CA ASN A 146 8.35 8.75 -26.78
C ASN A 146 8.00 9.55 -25.50
N GLU A 147 7.40 10.73 -25.65
CA GLU A 147 6.94 11.52 -24.50
C GLU A 147 5.90 10.75 -23.66
N PHE A 148 4.97 10.04 -24.30
CA PHE A 148 4.00 9.21 -23.58
C PHE A 148 4.70 8.08 -22.81
N TYR A 149 5.65 7.39 -23.46
CA TYR A 149 6.48 6.35 -22.82
C TYR A 149 7.27 6.90 -21.61
N GLU A 150 7.90 8.06 -21.74
CA GLU A 150 8.65 8.68 -20.64
C GLU A 150 7.72 9.05 -19.48
N ARG A 151 6.52 9.55 -19.78
CA ARG A 151 5.52 9.90 -18.77
C ARG A 151 5.01 8.69 -17.99
N ILE A 152 4.72 7.57 -18.66
CA ILE A 152 4.33 6.33 -17.96
C ILE A 152 5.48 5.83 -17.08
N MET A 153 6.70 5.79 -17.63
CA MET A 153 7.87 5.27 -16.92
C MET A 153 8.22 6.12 -15.69
N ASN A 154 8.07 7.44 -15.79
CA ASN A 154 8.25 8.34 -14.65
C ASN A 154 7.27 8.05 -13.51
N ASN A 155 5.99 7.82 -13.82
CA ASN A 155 4.99 7.50 -12.80
C ASN A 155 5.23 6.12 -12.15
N VAL A 156 5.66 5.12 -12.95
CA VAL A 156 6.10 3.81 -12.43
C VAL A 156 7.29 3.97 -11.49
N ASN A 157 8.28 4.78 -11.85
CA ASN A 157 9.45 5.07 -11.02
C ASN A 157 9.07 5.79 -9.72
N LYS A 158 8.15 6.76 -9.79
CA LYS A 158 7.62 7.43 -8.58
C LYS A 158 7.01 6.43 -7.62
N PHE A 159 6.16 5.53 -8.11
CA PHE A 159 5.55 4.52 -7.26
C PHE A 159 6.58 3.55 -6.66
N GLU A 160 7.51 3.05 -7.46
CA GLU A 160 8.59 2.20 -6.95
C GLU A 160 9.42 2.89 -5.87
N ASN A 161 9.71 4.19 -6.05
CA ASN A 161 10.41 4.99 -5.04
C ASN A 161 9.59 5.15 -3.75
N GLU A 162 8.27 5.33 -3.84
CA GLU A 162 7.40 5.32 -2.66
C GLU A 162 7.45 3.98 -1.91
N LEU A 163 7.44 2.86 -2.63
CA LEU A 163 7.57 1.53 -2.01
C LEU A 163 8.91 1.35 -1.30
N LYS A 164 10.01 1.81 -1.92
CA LYS A 164 11.36 1.68 -1.36
C LYS A 164 11.59 2.46 -0.07
N LYS A 165 10.72 3.42 0.29
CA LYS A 165 10.80 4.14 1.58
C LYS A 165 10.56 3.23 2.79
N TYR A 166 9.95 2.07 2.57
CA TYR A 166 9.55 1.13 3.62
C TYR A 166 10.46 -0.11 3.68
N LYS A 167 11.61 -0.07 2.98
CA LYS A 167 12.59 -1.16 2.95
C LYS A 167 13.65 -1.00 4.03
#